data_AF-A0A536TI97-F1
#
_entry.id   AF-A0A536TI97-F1
#
_cell.length_a   1.000
_cell.length_b   1.000
_cell.length_c   1.000
_cell.angle_alpha   90.00
_cell.angle_beta   90.00
_cell.angle_gamma   90.00
#
_symmetry.space_group_name_H-M   'P 1'
#
loop_
_entity.id
_entity.type
_entity.pdbx_description
1 polymer ?
#
loop_
_entity_poly.entity_id
_entity_poly.type
_entity_poly.pdbx_seq_one_letter_code
_entity_poly.pdbx_strand_id
1 'polypeptide(L)'
;MGKSLLAHALVHRFVSTSAIARNAPCPCGSGRRYKDCHGALGKVATATVARSVAPPPTDASAGAAINAIDALLRQAEESFARGELAVAEATWQEVLSLDPGHPEALFHLGNRLRERGEHEAAIDYFERALERAPGHPGVLNNLGLALEARGDAQRAERCYREVLAAQPQHADALANLANVLSVREAFDETVAVYEKLFTIRRDLPAAVWIRRAMAQNRTQDIAGAIDSYREVARLDPDALQVYLHLGTLYIQQRSFAEADTALRRALELDPGNRYALSQLAHTRQQRCAWDGLAELFARLRQSLESEDANTEFPVLPFAILAMPLSPLAQLRAAQRWARTIAKGPLPPRPTVRRGPRERLRVAFVTANMHDHPTMHLSLEFWEKIDRARLEMFAYSLRRHDDNPFERRARTAFEHFADVSKEPAARIAQRIRED
;
A
#
# COMPACT_ATOMS: atom_id res chain seq x y z
N MET A 1 17.85 2.57 -11.85
CA MET A 1 17.74 3.39 -10.61
C MET A 1 16.69 4.46 -10.87
N GLY A 2 15.59 4.42 -10.12
CA GLY A 2 14.37 5.18 -10.41
C GLY A 2 13.21 4.46 -9.73
N LYS A 3 13.31 4.35 -8.40
CA LYS A 3 12.36 3.64 -7.55
C LYS A 3 11.04 4.40 -7.52
N SER A 4 9.94 3.65 -7.40
CA SER A 4 8.70 3.95 -6.68
C SER A 4 8.73 5.23 -5.80
N LEU A 5 8.67 6.41 -6.42
CA LEU A 5 8.79 7.70 -5.71
C LEU A 5 7.44 8.27 -5.27
N LEU A 6 6.31 7.62 -5.60
CA LEU A 6 4.98 8.08 -5.20
C LEU A 6 4.30 7.19 -4.15
N ALA A 7 4.75 5.94 -3.95
CA ALA A 7 4.32 5.14 -2.79
C ALA A 7 5.13 5.42 -1.51
N HIS A 8 6.23 6.17 -1.61
CA HIS A 8 7.09 6.55 -0.46
C HIS A 8 6.92 8.00 0.00
N ALA A 9 6.24 8.87 -0.76
CA ALA A 9 6.12 10.29 -0.42
C ALA A 9 5.03 10.61 0.64
N LEU A 10 4.37 9.61 1.23
CA LEU A 10 3.42 9.74 2.35
C LEU A 10 3.83 8.90 3.57
N VAL A 11 5.15 8.64 3.75
CA VAL A 11 5.69 7.78 4.81
C VAL A 11 6.03 8.52 6.12
N HIS A 12 6.03 9.85 6.15
CA HIS A 12 6.36 10.58 7.39
C HIS A 12 5.26 11.56 7.80
N ARG A 13 4.35 11.05 8.62
CA ARG A 13 3.78 11.69 9.83
C ARG A 13 2.51 10.94 10.22
N PHE A 14 2.65 9.74 10.78
CA PHE A 14 1.94 9.58 12.05
C PHE A 14 2.65 10.54 13.00
N VAL A 15 1.87 11.50 13.47
CA VAL A 15 2.30 12.54 14.38
C VAL A 15 3.19 11.90 15.44
N SER A 16 4.44 12.38 15.45
CA SER A 16 5.36 12.38 16.57
C SER A 16 4.57 12.23 17.85
N THR A 17 4.95 11.26 18.69
CA THR A 17 4.53 11.22 20.08
C THR A 17 4.79 12.61 20.67
N SER A 18 3.75 13.45 20.67
CA SER A 18 3.62 14.53 21.61
C SER A 18 3.91 13.93 22.98
N ALA A 19 4.60 14.68 23.84
CA ALA A 19 4.97 14.22 25.17
C ALA A 19 3.71 13.89 25.99
N ILE A 20 3.22 12.66 25.86
CA ILE A 20 2.06 12.17 26.60
C ILE A 20 2.59 11.76 27.96
N ALA A 21 2.25 12.55 28.97
CA ALA A 21 2.67 12.30 30.34
C ALA A 21 2.30 10.87 30.78
N ARG A 22 3.16 10.22 31.57
CA ARG A 22 2.96 8.83 32.07
C ARG A 22 1.56 8.54 32.62
N ASN A 23 0.96 9.53 33.29
CA ASN A 23 -0.35 9.40 33.92
C ASN A 23 -1.52 9.88 33.03
N ALA A 24 -1.25 10.41 31.84
CA ALA A 24 -2.29 10.82 30.90
C ALA A 24 -3.04 9.59 30.35
N PRO A 25 -4.31 9.74 29.94
CA PRO A 25 -5.03 8.71 29.21
C PRO A 25 -4.25 8.25 27.96
N CYS A 26 -4.17 6.94 27.74
CA CYS A 26 -3.48 6.41 26.56
C CYS A 26 -4.21 6.80 25.28
N PRO A 27 -3.54 7.40 24.28
CA PRO A 27 -4.15 7.73 22.99
C PRO A 27 -4.47 6.49 22.15
N CYS A 28 -3.95 5.34 22.57
CA CYS A 28 -4.14 4.04 21.93
C CYS A 28 -5.55 3.47 22.06
N GLY A 29 -6.44 4.12 22.83
CA GLY A 29 -7.83 3.69 23.02
C GLY A 29 -8.03 2.57 24.04
N SER A 30 -7.00 2.16 24.78
CA SER A 30 -7.07 1.03 25.73
C SER A 30 -7.85 1.30 27.03
N GLY A 31 -8.27 2.56 27.27
CA GLY A 31 -8.89 2.98 28.53
C GLY A 31 -7.93 3.02 29.74
N ARG A 32 -6.62 2.80 29.54
CA ARG A 32 -5.59 2.82 30.59
C ARG A 32 -4.78 4.11 30.56
N ARG A 33 -4.00 4.39 31.62
CA ARG A 33 -2.97 5.45 31.58
C ARG A 33 -1.85 5.04 30.62
N TYR A 34 -1.16 6.00 30.02
CA TYR A 34 -0.08 5.75 29.07
C TYR A 34 0.94 4.73 29.60
N LYS A 35 1.39 4.92 30.85
CA LYS A 35 2.29 3.98 31.54
C LYS A 35 1.70 2.59 31.81
N ASP A 36 0.38 2.44 31.85
CA ASP A 36 -0.28 1.17 32.14
C ASP A 36 -0.61 0.41 30.83
N CYS A 37 -0.47 1.07 29.67
CA CYS A 37 -0.70 0.48 28.35
C CYS A 37 0.57 0.26 27.54
N HIS A 38 1.45 1.26 27.53
CA HIS A 38 2.78 1.21 26.92
C HIS A 38 3.88 1.01 27.97
N GLY A 39 3.50 0.68 29.22
CA GLY A 39 4.36 0.30 30.34
C GLY A 39 5.16 1.43 30.99
N ALA A 40 5.22 1.43 32.32
CA ALA A 40 6.38 1.88 33.05
C ALA A 40 7.38 0.73 32.98
N LEU A 41 8.56 0.98 32.42
CA LEU A 41 9.58 -0.05 32.23
C LEU A 41 10.28 -0.44 33.54
N GLY A 42 9.78 0.03 34.70
CA GLY A 42 10.50 0.03 35.98
C GLY A 42 9.89 -0.74 37.16
N LYS A 43 8.93 -1.68 37.00
CA LYS A 43 8.60 -2.62 38.10
C LYS A 43 8.34 -4.03 37.61
N VAL A 44 9.35 -4.88 37.74
CA VAL A 44 9.23 -6.34 37.60
C VAL A 44 8.24 -6.84 38.66
N ALA A 45 7.05 -7.27 38.23
CA ALA A 45 6.34 -8.31 38.97
C ALA A 45 7.07 -9.62 38.67
N THR A 46 7.71 -10.19 39.69
CA THR A 46 8.25 -11.55 39.64
C THR A 46 7.13 -12.49 39.25
N ALA A 47 7.17 -13.01 38.02
CA ALA A 47 6.33 -14.12 37.61
C ALA A 47 6.70 -15.34 38.48
N THR A 48 5.77 -15.75 39.33
CA THR A 48 5.94 -16.84 40.28
C THR A 48 6.05 -18.17 39.54
N VAL A 49 7.27 -18.60 39.22
CA VAL A 49 7.58 -20.03 39.09
C VAL A 49 8.00 -20.48 40.48
N ALA A 50 7.15 -21.27 41.12
CA ALA A 50 7.41 -21.83 42.44
C ALA A 50 8.66 -22.72 42.42
N ARG A 51 9.81 -22.14 42.81
CA ARG A 51 10.94 -22.87 43.35
C ARG A 51 11.37 -22.19 44.63
N SER A 52 11.20 -22.92 45.73
CA SER A 52 11.69 -22.61 47.07
C SER A 52 13.20 -22.35 47.02
N VAL A 53 13.59 -21.09 47.06
CA VAL A 53 14.95 -20.64 47.38
C VAL A 53 14.83 -19.59 48.48
N ALA A 54 15.67 -19.71 49.51
CA ALA A 54 15.75 -18.81 50.66
C ALA A 54 15.90 -17.33 50.23
N PRO A 55 15.41 -16.37 51.03
CA PRO A 55 15.52 -14.95 50.68
C PRO A 55 16.99 -14.53 50.58
N PRO A 56 17.41 -13.78 49.54
CA PRO A 56 18.77 -13.26 49.48
C PRO A 56 18.95 -12.16 50.57
N PRO A 57 20.19 -11.93 51.02
CA PRO A 57 20.48 -10.89 52.00
C PRO A 57 20.11 -9.52 51.44
N THR A 58 19.40 -8.70 52.23
CA THR A 58 19.06 -7.31 51.89
C THR A 58 20.31 -6.44 51.96
N ASP A 59 20.98 -6.29 50.82
CA ASP A 59 22.16 -5.43 50.68
C ASP A 59 21.71 -3.96 50.58
N ALA A 60 22.05 -3.15 51.59
CA ALA A 60 21.67 -1.74 51.65
C ALA A 60 22.24 -0.92 50.46
N SER A 61 23.32 -1.40 49.84
CA SER A 61 23.92 -0.81 48.64
C SER A 61 23.02 -0.94 47.40
N ALA A 62 22.35 -2.09 47.23
CA ALA A 62 21.41 -2.33 46.14
C ALA A 62 20.16 -1.43 46.26
N GLY A 63 19.68 -1.21 47.48
CA GLY A 63 18.58 -0.27 47.75
C GLY A 63 18.93 1.18 47.41
N ALA A 64 20.17 1.61 47.69
CA ALA A 64 20.63 2.96 47.34
C ALA A 64 20.76 3.16 45.82
N ALA A 65 21.27 2.16 45.09
CA ALA A 65 21.37 2.20 43.63
C ALA A 65 19.99 2.26 42.95
N ILE A 66 19.02 1.48 43.43
CA ILE A 66 17.63 1.53 42.92
C ILE A 66 17.01 2.91 43.13
N ASN A 67 17.18 3.50 44.31
CA ASN A 67 16.67 4.84 44.61
C ASN A 67 17.32 5.93 43.74
N ALA A 68 18.61 5.79 43.43
CA ALA A 68 19.33 6.70 42.54
C ALA A 68 18.83 6.60 41.09
N ILE A 69 18.67 5.38 40.56
CA ILE A 69 18.09 5.15 39.23
C ILE A 69 16.69 5.75 39.14
N ASP A 70 15.83 5.51 40.12
CA ASP A 70 14.47 6.06 40.16
C ASP A 70 14.46 7.60 40.16
N ALA A 71 15.42 8.24 40.82
CA ALA A 71 15.57 9.70 40.82
C ALA A 71 16.02 10.22 39.46
N LEU A 72 17.02 9.58 38.84
CA LEU A 72 17.51 9.92 37.51
C LEU A 72 16.42 9.77 36.44
N LEU A 73 15.61 8.70 36.50
CA LEU A 73 14.50 8.53 35.57
C LEU A 73 13.48 9.67 35.66
N ARG A 74 13.11 10.09 36.88
CA ARG A 74 12.21 11.24 37.07
C ARG A 74 12.81 12.53 36.51
N GLN A 75 14.09 12.78 36.76
CA GLN A 75 14.79 13.95 36.22
C GLN A 75 14.84 13.93 34.68
N ALA A 76 15.10 12.76 34.08
CA ALA A 76 15.13 12.61 32.64
C ALA A 76 13.74 12.88 32.02
N GLU A 77 12.67 12.37 32.64
CA GLU A 77 11.29 12.64 32.23
C GLU A 77 10.93 14.13 32.31
N GLU A 78 11.27 14.80 33.40
CA GLU A 78 11.02 16.24 33.59
C GLU A 78 11.78 17.09 32.57
N SER A 79 13.02 16.72 32.27
CA SER A 79 13.84 17.39 31.26
C SER A 79 13.28 17.16 29.86
N PHE A 80 12.84 15.94 29.55
CA PHE A 80 12.18 15.60 28.30
C PHE A 80 10.86 16.37 28.12
N ALA A 81 10.03 16.47 29.16
CA ALA A 81 8.78 17.21 29.14
C ALA A 81 8.99 18.72 28.90
N ARG A 82 10.12 19.28 29.34
CA ARG A 82 10.52 20.67 29.07
C ARG A 82 11.17 20.88 27.70
N GLY A 83 11.38 19.81 26.92
CA GLY A 83 12.06 19.87 25.63
C GLY A 83 13.59 19.96 25.72
N GLU A 84 14.15 19.75 26.92
CA GLU A 84 15.60 19.73 27.17
C GLU A 84 16.19 18.37 26.77
N LEU A 85 16.09 18.04 25.48
CA LEU A 85 16.37 16.69 24.94
C LEU A 85 17.80 16.22 25.22
N ALA A 86 18.79 17.12 25.14
CA ALA A 86 20.18 16.78 25.44
C ALA A 86 20.41 16.42 26.91
N VAL A 87 19.70 17.11 27.83
CA VAL A 87 19.76 16.82 29.27
C VAL A 87 19.13 15.46 29.54
N ALA A 88 17.94 15.22 28.99
CA ALA A 88 17.24 13.94 29.15
C ALA A 88 18.08 12.75 28.63
N GLU A 89 18.70 12.90 27.46
CA GLU A 89 19.61 11.89 26.91
C GLU A 89 20.82 11.62 27.79
N ALA A 90 21.48 12.66 28.29
CA ALA A 90 22.61 12.51 29.21
C ALA A 90 22.19 11.80 30.51
N THR A 91 21.02 12.15 31.06
CA THR A 91 20.48 11.51 32.26
C THR A 91 20.12 10.04 32.02
N TRP A 92 19.56 9.67 30.87
CA TRP A 92 19.35 8.26 30.53
C TRP A 92 20.66 7.49 30.32
N GLN A 93 21.71 8.13 29.80
CA GLN A 93 23.05 7.52 29.72
C GLN A 93 23.66 7.29 31.11
N GLU A 94 23.40 8.20 32.06
CA GLU A 94 23.79 8.02 33.45
C GLU A 94 23.07 6.82 34.09
N VAL A 95 21.76 6.66 33.82
CA VAL A 95 21.03 5.44 34.22
C VAL A 95 21.67 4.18 33.65
N LEU A 96 22.06 4.17 32.37
CA LEU A 96 22.74 3.02 31.76
C LEU A 96 24.15 2.78 32.29
N SER A 97 24.78 3.78 32.89
CA SER A 97 26.08 3.62 33.56
C SER A 97 25.94 2.90 34.91
N LEU A 98 24.78 3.04 35.56
CA LEU A 98 24.44 2.34 36.80
C LEU A 98 23.82 0.95 36.55
N ASP A 99 22.96 0.83 35.52
CA ASP A 99 22.36 -0.42 35.06
C ASP A 99 22.34 -0.47 33.52
N PRO A 100 23.33 -1.14 32.89
CA PRO A 100 23.43 -1.25 31.42
C PRO A 100 22.24 -1.94 30.74
N GLY A 101 21.42 -2.66 31.51
CA GLY A 101 20.22 -3.34 31.04
C GLY A 101 18.93 -2.58 31.31
N HIS A 102 18.99 -1.36 31.87
CA HIS A 102 17.78 -0.68 32.34
C HIS A 102 16.80 -0.41 31.19
N PRO A 103 15.63 -1.10 31.15
CA PRO A 103 14.80 -1.14 29.96
C PRO A 103 14.17 0.22 29.63
N GLU A 104 13.87 1.06 30.63
CA GLU A 104 13.34 2.42 30.42
C GLU A 104 14.33 3.34 29.71
N ALA A 105 15.59 3.31 30.15
CA ALA A 105 16.63 4.16 29.58
C ALA A 105 17.01 3.68 28.18
N LEU A 106 17.08 2.36 27.97
CA LEU A 106 17.27 1.76 26.65
C LEU A 106 16.15 2.14 25.68
N PHE A 107 14.89 2.06 26.11
CA PHE A 107 13.74 2.46 25.31
C PHE A 107 13.77 3.94 24.91
N HIS A 108 14.02 4.84 25.85
CA HIS A 108 14.06 6.27 25.56
C HIS A 108 15.21 6.64 24.64
N LEU A 109 16.43 6.14 24.90
CA LEU A 109 17.58 6.37 24.01
C LEU A 109 17.36 5.75 22.61
N GLY A 110 16.77 4.56 22.53
CA GLY A 110 16.36 3.94 21.26
C GLY A 110 15.40 4.82 20.46
N ASN A 111 14.42 5.45 21.13
CA ASN A 111 13.51 6.40 20.47
C ASN A 111 14.25 7.63 19.94
N ARG A 112 15.22 8.17 20.69
CA ARG A 112 16.05 9.31 20.24
C ARG A 112 16.87 8.96 19.00
N LEU A 113 17.49 7.78 18.99
CA LEU A 113 18.23 7.25 17.83
C LEU A 113 17.32 7.08 16.62
N ARG A 114 16.12 6.52 16.80
CA ARG A 114 15.12 6.37 15.73
C ARG A 114 14.71 7.71 15.13
N GLU A 115 14.48 8.73 15.96
CA GLU A 115 14.13 10.08 15.52
C GLU A 115 15.26 10.79 14.76
N ARG A 116 16.51 10.47 15.07
CA ARG A 116 17.70 10.93 14.31
C ARG A 116 17.94 10.17 13.01
N GLY A 117 17.18 9.12 12.74
CA GLY A 117 17.40 8.24 11.58
C GLY A 117 18.45 7.15 11.79
N GLU A 118 18.99 7.02 13.00
CA GLU A 118 20.00 6.03 13.38
C GLU A 118 19.33 4.68 13.70
N HIS A 119 18.66 4.11 12.70
CA HIS A 119 17.75 2.98 12.89
C HIS A 119 18.43 1.70 13.42
N GLU A 120 19.72 1.45 13.12
CA GLU A 120 20.37 0.20 13.60
C GLU A 120 20.72 0.28 15.06
N ALA A 121 21.22 1.44 15.48
CA ALA A 121 21.47 1.69 16.88
C ALA A 121 20.14 1.65 17.65
N ALA A 122 19.05 2.19 17.09
CA ALA A 122 17.74 2.09 17.71
C ALA A 122 17.27 0.63 17.87
N ILE A 123 17.47 -0.21 16.86
CA ILE A 123 17.14 -1.65 16.91
C ILE A 123 17.91 -2.34 18.06
N ASP A 124 19.23 -2.13 18.16
CA ASP A 124 20.04 -2.70 19.26
C ASP A 124 19.50 -2.32 20.64
N TYR A 125 19.20 -1.03 20.83
CA TYR A 125 18.66 -0.52 22.09
C TYR A 125 17.29 -1.14 22.43
N PHE A 126 16.41 -1.29 21.45
CA PHE A 126 15.10 -1.92 21.67
C PHE A 126 15.21 -3.43 21.94
N GLU A 127 16.10 -4.14 21.25
CA GLU A 127 16.33 -5.57 21.49
C GLU A 127 16.86 -5.82 22.91
N ARG A 128 17.85 -5.02 23.35
CA ARG A 128 18.36 -5.07 24.73
C ARG A 128 17.29 -4.73 25.77
N ALA A 129 16.40 -3.78 25.48
CA ALA A 129 15.28 -3.47 26.36
C ALA A 129 14.32 -4.68 26.49
N LEU A 130 14.09 -5.43 25.41
CA LEU A 130 13.23 -6.62 25.39
C LEU A 130 13.86 -7.83 26.11
N GLU A 131 15.19 -7.90 26.24
CA GLU A 131 15.85 -8.92 27.08
C GLU A 131 15.41 -8.82 28.55
N ARG A 132 15.13 -7.60 29.03
CA ARG A 132 14.68 -7.34 30.41
C ARG A 132 13.17 -7.17 30.55
N ALA A 133 12.50 -6.75 29.48
CA ALA A 133 11.05 -6.64 29.42
C ALA A 133 10.46 -7.41 28.22
N PRO A 134 10.49 -8.76 28.23
CA PRO A 134 9.96 -9.56 27.12
C PRO A 134 8.49 -9.24 26.84
N GLY A 135 8.12 -9.12 25.56
CA GLY A 135 6.75 -8.87 25.15
C GLY A 135 6.24 -7.44 25.42
N HIS A 136 7.13 -6.50 25.79
CA HIS A 136 6.71 -5.15 26.15
C HIS A 136 6.11 -4.38 24.95
N PRO A 137 4.81 -4.02 24.96
CA PRO A 137 4.11 -3.54 23.78
C PRO A 137 4.66 -2.25 23.18
N GLY A 138 5.04 -1.29 24.03
CA GLY A 138 5.63 -0.02 23.59
C GLY A 138 7.00 -0.20 22.92
N VAL A 139 7.81 -1.15 23.40
CA VAL A 139 9.15 -1.40 22.88
C VAL A 139 9.05 -2.18 21.57
N LEU A 140 8.23 -3.23 21.52
CA LEU A 140 7.95 -3.99 20.29
C LEU A 140 7.41 -3.10 19.17
N ASN A 141 6.47 -2.21 19.47
CA ASN A 141 5.93 -1.30 18.46
C ASN A 141 7.01 -0.36 17.89
N ASN A 142 7.90 0.18 18.73
CA ASN A 142 8.99 1.06 18.27
C ASN A 142 10.13 0.30 17.58
N LEU A 143 10.42 -0.93 17.99
CA LEU A 143 11.30 -1.85 17.26
C LEU A 143 10.76 -2.10 15.86
N GLY A 144 9.46 -2.38 15.74
CA GLY A 144 8.79 -2.54 14.44
C GLY A 144 8.97 -1.32 13.54
N LEU A 145 8.81 -0.10 14.08
CA LEU A 145 8.98 1.14 13.31
C LEU A 145 10.43 1.32 12.83
N ALA A 146 11.42 0.99 13.66
CA ALA A 146 12.82 1.05 13.27
C ALA A 146 13.17 0.01 12.18
N LEU A 147 12.59 -1.20 12.28
CA LEU A 147 12.74 -2.26 11.27
C LEU A 147 12.09 -1.89 9.93
N GLU A 148 10.91 -1.27 9.93
CA GLU A 148 10.27 -0.74 8.71
C GLU A 148 11.16 0.28 8.02
N ALA A 149 11.73 1.23 8.77
CA ALA A 149 12.62 2.26 8.23
C ALA A 149 13.89 1.68 7.59
N ARG A 150 14.28 0.47 7.99
CA ARG A 150 15.40 -0.30 7.42
C ARG A 150 15.02 -1.23 6.28
N GLY A 151 13.73 -1.35 6.00
CA GLY A 151 13.20 -2.25 4.98
C GLY A 151 13.02 -3.71 5.44
N ASP A 152 13.17 -4.01 6.74
CA ASP A 152 12.87 -5.35 7.28
C ASP A 152 11.39 -5.48 7.67
N ALA A 153 10.53 -5.45 6.65
CA ALA A 153 9.09 -5.55 6.81
C ALA A 153 8.64 -6.85 7.51
N GLN A 154 9.39 -7.94 7.33
CA GLN A 154 9.03 -9.24 7.91
C GLN A 154 9.24 -9.27 9.42
N ARG A 155 10.33 -8.69 9.93
CA ARG A 155 10.53 -8.56 11.38
C ARG A 155 9.56 -7.56 11.99
N ALA A 156 9.32 -6.43 11.32
CA ALA A 156 8.37 -5.42 11.78
C ALA A 156 6.96 -6.02 11.98
N GLU A 157 6.48 -6.78 11.00
CA GLU A 157 5.19 -7.48 11.08
C GLU A 157 5.09 -8.41 12.30
N ARG A 158 6.16 -9.14 12.62
CA ARG A 158 6.21 -10.00 13.81
C ARG A 158 6.07 -9.19 15.09
N CYS A 159 6.79 -8.08 15.21
CA CYS A 159 6.68 -7.19 16.37
C CYS A 159 5.24 -6.69 16.56
N TYR A 160 4.58 -6.22 15.49
CA TYR A 160 3.19 -5.75 15.60
C TYR A 160 2.21 -6.87 15.93
N ARG A 161 2.36 -8.06 15.36
CA ARG A 161 1.51 -9.20 15.72
C ARG A 161 1.71 -9.64 17.17
N GLU A 162 2.92 -9.58 17.70
CA GLU A 162 3.19 -9.87 19.11
C GLU A 162 2.52 -8.85 20.04
N VAL A 163 2.58 -7.55 19.70
CA VAL A 163 1.80 -6.52 20.41
C VAL A 163 0.31 -6.85 20.41
N LEU A 164 -0.23 -7.22 19.25
CA LEU A 164 -1.66 -7.49 19.09
C LEU A 164 -2.12 -8.82 19.72
N ALA A 165 -1.21 -9.78 19.90
CA ALA A 165 -1.48 -10.99 20.66
C ALA A 165 -1.71 -10.68 22.15
N ALA A 166 -0.94 -9.74 22.71
CA ALA A 166 -1.09 -9.30 24.10
C ALA A 166 -2.20 -8.24 24.26
N GLN A 167 -2.36 -7.35 23.27
CA GLN A 167 -3.29 -6.23 23.28
C GLN A 167 -4.06 -6.13 21.95
N PRO A 168 -5.14 -6.91 21.77
CA PRO A 168 -5.87 -6.98 20.49
C PRO A 168 -6.47 -5.67 19.99
N GLN A 169 -6.65 -4.69 20.89
CA GLN A 169 -7.21 -3.37 20.60
C GLN A 169 -6.15 -2.25 20.57
N HIS A 170 -4.86 -2.60 20.44
CA HIS A 170 -3.80 -1.59 20.37
C HIS A 170 -3.84 -0.84 19.03
N ALA A 171 -4.40 0.37 19.02
CA ALA A 171 -4.64 1.14 17.80
C ALA A 171 -3.38 1.37 16.94
N ASP A 172 -2.25 1.78 17.54
CA ASP A 172 -1.04 2.07 16.74
C ASP A 172 -0.46 0.80 16.10
N ALA A 173 -0.45 -0.32 16.83
CA ALA A 173 0.01 -1.59 16.28
C ALA A 173 -0.91 -2.10 15.15
N LEU A 174 -2.24 -1.89 15.25
CA LEU A 174 -3.16 -2.16 14.13
C LEU A 174 -2.85 -1.28 12.92
N ALA A 175 -2.65 0.03 13.13
CA ALA A 175 -2.32 0.96 12.05
C ALA A 175 -1.00 0.62 11.36
N ASN A 176 0.05 0.30 12.14
CA ASN A 176 1.36 -0.07 11.63
C ASN A 176 1.33 -1.45 10.93
N LEU A 177 0.63 -2.44 11.50
CA LEU A 177 0.44 -3.73 10.84
C LEU A 177 -0.27 -3.57 9.48
N ALA A 178 -1.33 -2.76 9.41
CA ALA A 178 -2.04 -2.51 8.15
C ALA A 178 -1.12 -1.85 7.11
N ASN A 179 -0.22 -0.96 7.52
CA ASN A 179 0.77 -0.35 6.63
C ASN A 179 1.73 -1.40 6.05
N VAL A 180 2.30 -2.25 6.90
CA VAL A 180 3.21 -3.33 6.47
C VAL A 180 2.52 -4.31 5.53
N LEU A 181 1.29 -4.73 5.86
CA LEU A 181 0.50 -5.64 5.03
C LEU A 181 0.15 -5.02 3.66
N SER A 182 -0.15 -3.71 3.62
CA SER A 182 -0.40 -2.98 2.38
C SER A 182 0.81 -2.99 1.45
N VAL A 183 2.01 -2.76 1.99
CA VAL A 183 3.27 -2.78 1.22
C VAL A 183 3.56 -4.17 0.67
N ARG A 184 3.16 -5.22 1.40
CA ARG A 184 3.26 -6.63 0.97
C ARG A 184 2.13 -7.07 0.04
N GLU A 185 1.23 -6.15 -0.34
CA GLU A 185 0.05 -6.43 -1.16
C GLU A 185 -0.91 -7.49 -0.55
N ALA A 186 -0.86 -7.70 0.77
CA ALA A 186 -1.79 -8.55 1.51
C ALA A 186 -3.10 -7.79 1.79
N PHE A 187 -3.83 -7.44 0.73
CA PHE A 187 -4.95 -6.47 0.81
C PHE A 187 -6.14 -6.98 1.63
N ASP A 188 -6.48 -8.28 1.55
CA ASP A 188 -7.59 -8.84 2.34
C ASP A 188 -7.32 -8.72 3.85
N GLU A 189 -6.10 -9.08 4.29
CA GLU A 189 -5.70 -8.94 5.70
C GLU A 189 -5.62 -7.47 6.11
N THR A 190 -5.13 -6.60 5.21
CA THR A 190 -5.09 -5.15 5.42
C THR A 190 -6.48 -4.58 5.73
N VAL A 191 -7.49 -4.94 4.93
CA VAL A 191 -8.87 -4.48 5.14
C VAL A 191 -9.39 -4.96 6.50
N ALA A 192 -9.19 -6.23 6.86
CA ALA A 192 -9.62 -6.77 8.14
C ALA A 192 -8.94 -6.08 9.34
N VAL A 193 -7.66 -5.71 9.22
CA VAL A 193 -6.95 -4.95 10.26
C VAL A 193 -7.50 -3.53 10.37
N TYR A 194 -7.79 -2.86 9.25
CA TYR A 194 -8.44 -1.55 9.30
C TYR A 194 -9.82 -1.62 9.93
N GLU A 195 -10.65 -2.61 9.59
CA GLU A 195 -11.97 -2.78 10.22
C GLU A 195 -11.86 -2.85 11.74
N LYS A 196 -10.90 -3.62 12.28
CA LYS A 196 -10.62 -3.64 13.72
C LYS A 196 -10.17 -2.28 14.26
N LEU A 197 -9.31 -1.56 13.55
CA LEU A 197 -8.88 -0.23 13.98
C LEU A 197 -10.07 0.75 14.06
N PHE A 198 -10.97 0.70 13.08
CA PHE A 198 -12.13 1.59 12.99
C PHE A 198 -13.24 1.27 13.99
N THR A 199 -13.27 0.09 14.61
CA THR A 199 -14.14 -0.16 15.78
C THR A 199 -13.63 0.50 17.06
N ILE A 200 -12.33 0.78 17.13
CA ILE A 200 -11.68 1.38 18.31
C ILE A 200 -11.71 2.91 18.21
N ARG A 201 -11.30 3.46 17.06
CA ARG A 201 -11.24 4.91 16.87
C ARG A 201 -11.49 5.30 15.42
N ARG A 202 -12.17 6.44 15.22
CA ARG A 202 -12.52 6.99 13.90
C ARG A 202 -11.88 8.34 13.62
N ASP A 203 -11.27 8.96 14.62
CA ASP A 203 -10.51 10.20 14.56
C ASP A 203 -9.09 9.96 13.99
N LEU A 204 -9.03 9.36 12.81
CA LEU A 204 -7.78 8.99 12.14
C LEU A 204 -7.42 10.02 11.07
N PRO A 205 -6.11 10.26 10.82
CA PRO A 205 -5.67 11.13 9.74
C PRO A 205 -6.19 10.69 8.37
N ALA A 206 -6.39 11.64 7.46
CA ALA A 206 -6.80 11.41 6.08
C ALA A 206 -5.98 10.30 5.38
N ALA A 207 -4.68 10.24 5.63
CA ALA A 207 -3.79 9.22 5.05
C ALA A 207 -4.20 7.77 5.39
N VAL A 208 -4.79 7.53 6.57
CA VAL A 208 -5.28 6.21 6.98
C VAL A 208 -6.51 5.81 6.18
N TRP A 209 -7.44 6.75 5.99
CA TRP A 209 -8.62 6.56 5.16
C TRP A 209 -8.25 6.30 3.69
N ILE A 210 -7.26 7.02 3.14
CA ILE A 210 -6.75 6.78 1.79
C ILE A 210 -6.21 5.35 1.66
N ARG A 211 -5.34 4.92 2.58
CA ARG A 211 -4.75 3.56 2.54
C ARG A 211 -5.82 2.47 2.66
N ARG A 212 -6.82 2.66 3.53
CA ARG A 212 -7.99 1.77 3.60
C ARG A 212 -8.75 1.73 2.27
N ALA A 213 -9.06 2.88 1.68
CA ALA A 213 -9.77 2.96 0.41
C ALA A 213 -9.03 2.25 -0.72
N MET A 214 -7.70 2.39 -0.78
CA MET A 214 -6.86 1.67 -1.74
C MET A 214 -6.93 0.16 -1.53
N ALA A 215 -6.79 -0.32 -0.29
CA ALA A 215 -6.90 -1.74 0.02
C ALA A 215 -8.27 -2.32 -0.36
N GLN A 216 -9.36 -1.62 -0.01
CA GLN A 216 -10.74 -2.00 -0.36
C GLN A 216 -10.95 -2.08 -1.88
N ASN A 217 -10.41 -1.11 -2.63
CA ASN A 217 -10.49 -1.15 -4.09
C ASN A 217 -9.76 -2.38 -4.66
N ARG A 218 -8.59 -2.73 -4.09
CA ARG A 218 -7.81 -3.92 -4.50
C ARG A 218 -8.54 -5.23 -4.20
N THR A 219 -9.35 -5.27 -3.14
CA THR A 219 -10.20 -6.42 -2.81
C THR A 219 -11.60 -6.37 -3.46
N GLN A 220 -11.84 -5.40 -4.36
CA GLN A 220 -13.13 -5.17 -5.03
C GLN A 220 -14.29 -4.77 -4.11
N ASP A 221 -14.02 -4.34 -2.88
CA ASP A 221 -14.97 -3.61 -2.03
C ASP A 221 -15.09 -2.15 -2.51
N ILE A 222 -15.74 -1.95 -3.66
CA ILE A 222 -15.85 -0.64 -4.30
C ILE A 222 -16.72 0.31 -3.45
N ALA A 223 -17.77 -0.20 -2.82
CA ALA A 223 -18.65 0.60 -1.96
C ALA A 223 -17.89 1.14 -0.74
N GLY A 224 -17.18 0.27 -0.03
CA GLY A 224 -16.37 0.68 1.11
C GLY A 224 -15.21 1.61 0.73
N ALA A 225 -14.59 1.41 -0.45
CA ALA A 225 -13.57 2.31 -0.96
C ALA A 225 -14.13 3.73 -1.20
N ILE A 226 -15.33 3.85 -1.77
CA ILE A 226 -15.99 5.15 -1.98
C ILE A 226 -16.28 5.84 -0.64
N ASP A 227 -16.80 5.11 0.34
CA ASP A 227 -17.09 5.69 1.67
C ASP A 227 -15.81 6.18 2.35
N SER A 228 -14.73 5.40 2.27
CA SER A 228 -13.42 5.82 2.77
C SER A 228 -12.91 7.08 2.07
N TYR A 229 -12.99 7.18 0.73
CA TYR A 229 -12.57 8.38 0.00
C TYR A 229 -13.48 9.59 0.27
N ARG A 230 -14.78 9.40 0.48
CA ARG A 230 -15.69 10.49 0.89
C ARG A 230 -15.28 11.08 2.24
N GLU A 231 -14.83 10.25 3.17
CA GLU A 231 -14.34 10.72 4.45
C GLU A 231 -13.03 11.50 4.32
N VAL A 232 -12.14 11.09 3.39
CA VAL A 232 -10.97 11.91 3.03
C VAL A 232 -11.40 13.27 2.49
N ALA A 233 -12.35 13.31 1.56
CA ALA A 233 -12.85 14.57 0.99
C ALA A 233 -13.54 15.48 2.04
N ARG A 234 -14.10 14.89 3.11
CA ARG A 234 -14.64 15.63 4.25
C ARG A 234 -13.54 16.24 5.13
N LEU A 235 -12.45 15.51 5.34
CA LEU A 235 -11.30 15.94 6.14
C LEU A 235 -10.41 16.94 5.39
N ASP A 236 -10.27 16.75 4.07
CA ASP A 236 -9.47 17.56 3.16
C ASP A 236 -10.23 17.77 1.83
N PRO A 237 -11.03 18.86 1.72
CA PRO A 237 -11.80 19.18 0.53
C PRO A 237 -10.99 19.59 -0.70
N ASP A 238 -9.68 19.78 -0.56
CA ASP A 238 -8.78 20.22 -1.64
C ASP A 238 -7.86 19.09 -2.13
N ALA A 239 -8.04 17.87 -1.59
CA ALA A 239 -7.34 16.66 -2.02
C ALA A 239 -7.75 16.21 -3.44
N LEU A 240 -7.16 16.83 -4.48
CA LEU A 240 -7.42 16.54 -5.90
C LEU A 240 -7.50 15.03 -6.22
N GLN A 241 -6.52 14.26 -5.76
CA GLN A 241 -6.40 12.82 -6.00
C GLN A 241 -7.62 12.03 -5.53
N VAL A 242 -8.30 12.48 -4.47
CA VAL A 242 -9.50 11.83 -3.92
C VAL A 242 -10.64 11.93 -4.92
N TYR A 243 -10.81 13.09 -5.56
CA TYR A 243 -11.84 13.29 -6.57
C TYR A 243 -11.55 12.51 -7.86
N LEU A 244 -10.27 12.34 -8.23
CA LEU A 244 -9.88 11.45 -9.34
C LEU A 244 -10.22 9.98 -9.02
N HIS A 245 -9.92 9.51 -7.81
CA HIS A 245 -10.28 8.16 -7.37
C HIS A 245 -11.81 7.97 -7.30
N LEU A 246 -12.55 8.89 -6.68
CA LEU A 246 -14.01 8.84 -6.63
C LEU A 246 -14.62 8.81 -8.03
N GLY A 247 -14.17 9.67 -8.94
CA GLY A 247 -14.61 9.66 -10.34
C GLY A 247 -14.39 8.31 -11.01
N THR A 248 -13.23 7.68 -10.78
CA THR A 248 -12.91 6.34 -11.29
C THR A 248 -13.85 5.28 -10.76
N LEU A 249 -14.06 5.25 -9.43
CA LEU A 249 -14.88 4.25 -8.76
C LEU A 249 -16.36 4.39 -9.14
N TYR A 250 -16.85 5.63 -9.28
CA TYR A 250 -18.21 5.88 -9.75
C TYR A 250 -18.42 5.44 -11.20
N ILE A 251 -17.44 5.66 -12.10
CA ILE A 251 -17.49 5.12 -13.46
C ILE A 251 -17.56 3.58 -13.44
N GLN A 252 -16.75 2.94 -12.60
CA GLN A 252 -16.75 1.47 -12.46
C GLN A 252 -18.11 0.93 -11.99
N GLN A 253 -18.78 1.63 -11.07
CA GLN A 253 -20.14 1.28 -10.64
C GLN A 253 -21.24 1.73 -11.62
N ARG A 254 -20.88 2.43 -12.71
CA ARG A 254 -21.83 3.09 -13.62
C ARG A 254 -22.71 4.16 -12.96
N SER A 255 -22.29 4.65 -11.79
CA SER A 255 -22.86 5.81 -11.09
C SER A 255 -22.39 7.10 -11.77
N PHE A 256 -22.80 7.29 -13.02
CA PHE A 256 -22.21 8.35 -13.84
C PHE A 256 -22.47 9.72 -13.23
N ALA A 257 -23.65 10.00 -12.66
CA ALA A 257 -24.03 11.31 -12.07
C ALA A 257 -23.01 11.79 -11.03
N GLU A 258 -22.64 10.89 -10.11
CA GLU A 258 -21.66 11.11 -9.06
C GLU A 258 -20.25 11.23 -9.64
N ALA A 259 -19.91 10.43 -10.67
CA ALA A 259 -18.64 10.57 -11.37
C ALA A 259 -18.44 11.96 -11.97
N ASP A 260 -19.46 12.53 -12.62
CA ASP A 260 -19.39 13.89 -13.18
C ASP A 260 -19.18 14.93 -12.08
N THR A 261 -19.91 14.82 -10.97
CA THR A 261 -19.74 15.71 -9.81
C THR A 261 -18.32 15.66 -9.27
N ALA A 262 -17.78 14.46 -9.03
CA ALA A 262 -16.42 14.29 -8.53
C ALA A 262 -15.37 14.82 -9.53
N LEU A 263 -15.52 14.52 -10.82
CA LEU A 263 -14.56 14.93 -11.85
C LEU A 263 -14.62 16.43 -12.14
N ARG A 264 -15.79 17.07 -12.03
CA ARG A 264 -15.89 18.54 -12.05
C ARG A 264 -15.16 19.16 -10.87
N ARG A 265 -15.32 18.62 -9.66
CA ARG A 265 -14.56 19.09 -8.49
C ARG A 265 -13.05 18.93 -8.68
N ALA A 266 -12.60 17.82 -9.28
CA ALA A 266 -11.19 17.67 -9.66
C ALA A 266 -10.72 18.75 -10.65
N LEU A 267 -11.55 19.13 -11.62
CA LEU A 267 -11.23 20.19 -12.59
C LEU A 267 -11.35 21.62 -12.02
N GLU A 268 -12.07 21.82 -10.93
CA GLU A 268 -12.05 23.07 -10.17
C GLU A 268 -10.70 23.26 -9.46
N LEU A 269 -10.16 22.17 -8.90
CA LEU A 269 -8.86 22.16 -8.21
C LEU A 269 -7.68 22.21 -9.19
N ASP A 270 -7.79 21.50 -10.31
CA ASP A 270 -6.79 21.50 -11.39
C ASP A 270 -7.50 21.53 -12.76
N PRO A 271 -7.71 22.71 -13.35
CA PRO A 271 -8.33 22.85 -14.67
C PRO A 271 -7.53 22.18 -15.80
N GLY A 272 -6.24 21.92 -15.61
CA GLY A 272 -5.37 21.26 -16.59
C GLY A 272 -5.40 19.75 -16.51
N ASN A 273 -6.11 19.17 -15.52
CA ASN A 273 -6.00 17.75 -15.23
C ASN A 273 -6.52 16.86 -16.38
N ARG A 274 -5.59 16.27 -17.13
CA ARG A 274 -5.90 15.49 -18.34
C ARG A 274 -6.73 14.25 -18.03
N TYR A 275 -6.47 13.61 -16.89
CA TYR A 275 -7.26 12.47 -16.44
C TYR A 275 -8.70 12.88 -16.20
N ALA A 276 -8.92 13.91 -15.38
CA ALA A 276 -10.26 14.39 -15.09
C ALA A 276 -11.01 14.85 -16.35
N LEU A 277 -10.35 15.55 -17.27
CA LEU A 277 -10.92 15.92 -18.57
C LEU A 277 -11.39 14.69 -19.36
N SER A 278 -10.51 13.71 -19.53
CA SER A 278 -10.81 12.49 -20.29
C SER A 278 -11.94 11.66 -19.65
N GLN A 279 -11.90 11.47 -18.34
CA GLN A 279 -12.90 10.71 -17.61
C GLN A 279 -14.25 11.43 -17.53
N LEU A 280 -14.26 12.77 -17.45
CA LEU A 280 -15.51 13.55 -17.45
C LEU A 280 -16.17 13.49 -18.83
N ALA A 281 -15.38 13.65 -19.90
CA ALA A 281 -15.87 13.49 -21.27
C ALA A 281 -16.43 12.08 -21.50
N HIS A 282 -15.70 11.04 -21.05
CA HIS A 282 -16.15 9.65 -21.13
C HIS A 282 -17.46 9.43 -20.34
N THR A 283 -17.53 9.90 -19.09
CA THR A 283 -18.73 9.84 -18.24
C THR A 283 -19.94 10.46 -18.94
N ARG A 284 -19.75 11.62 -19.58
CA ARG A 284 -20.80 12.33 -20.31
C ARG A 284 -21.25 11.59 -21.56
N GLN A 285 -20.33 10.99 -22.32
CA GLN A 285 -20.68 10.10 -23.44
C GLN A 285 -21.52 8.91 -22.99
N GLN A 286 -21.17 8.26 -21.88
CA GLN A 286 -21.91 7.08 -21.36
C GLN A 286 -23.36 7.39 -20.97
N ARG A 287 -23.66 8.64 -20.57
CA ARG A 287 -25.02 9.07 -20.22
C ARG A 287 -25.72 9.88 -21.32
N CYS A 288 -25.12 10.00 -22.51
CA CYS A 288 -25.61 10.85 -23.59
C CYS A 288 -25.81 12.34 -23.19
N ALA A 289 -24.97 12.87 -22.29
CA ALA A 289 -25.00 14.28 -21.90
C ALA A 289 -24.04 15.08 -22.77
N TRP A 290 -24.58 15.74 -23.79
CA TRP A 290 -23.78 16.43 -24.80
C TRP A 290 -23.34 17.84 -24.40
N ASP A 291 -23.95 18.40 -23.36
CA ASP A 291 -23.67 19.75 -22.89
C ASP A 291 -22.20 19.91 -22.44
N GLY A 292 -21.52 20.91 -23.02
CA GLY A 292 -20.11 21.20 -22.76
C GLY A 292 -19.13 20.11 -23.23
N LEU A 293 -19.58 19.06 -23.91
CA LEU A 293 -18.71 17.96 -24.33
C LEU A 293 -17.72 18.40 -25.43
N ALA A 294 -18.16 19.27 -26.35
CA ALA A 294 -17.29 19.83 -27.38
C ALA A 294 -16.11 20.62 -26.79
N GLU A 295 -16.35 21.36 -25.70
CA GLU A 295 -15.32 22.09 -24.96
C GLU A 295 -14.34 21.16 -24.26
N LEU A 296 -14.84 20.08 -23.63
CA LEU A 296 -13.99 19.05 -23.05
C LEU A 296 -13.08 18.40 -24.11
N PHE A 297 -13.61 18.11 -25.30
CA PHE A 297 -12.81 17.58 -26.40
C PHE A 297 -11.75 18.57 -26.91
N ALA A 298 -12.09 19.85 -27.03
CA ALA A 298 -11.15 20.89 -27.44
C ALA A 298 -9.98 21.00 -26.44
N ARG A 299 -10.30 21.08 -25.13
CA ARG A 299 -9.30 21.11 -24.05
C ARG A 299 -8.45 19.85 -24.02
N LEU A 300 -9.05 18.68 -24.16
CA LEU A 300 -8.31 17.42 -24.16
C LEU A 300 -7.36 17.33 -25.36
N ARG A 301 -7.82 17.73 -26.56
CA ARG A 301 -6.98 17.78 -27.78
C ARG A 301 -5.75 18.66 -27.58
N GLN A 302 -5.96 19.90 -27.12
CA GLN A 302 -4.88 20.83 -26.83
C GLN A 302 -3.90 20.25 -25.80
N SER A 303 -4.42 19.60 -24.75
CA SER A 303 -3.59 19.03 -23.69
C SER A 303 -2.74 17.85 -24.15
N LEU A 304 -3.26 16.99 -25.03
CA LEU A 304 -2.58 15.78 -25.48
C LEU A 304 -1.54 16.03 -26.59
N GLU A 305 -1.50 17.26 -27.13
CA GLU A 305 -0.54 17.67 -28.14
C GLU A 305 0.87 17.93 -27.57
N SER A 306 1.01 18.20 -26.27
CA SER A 306 2.31 18.38 -25.63
C SER A 306 2.86 17.08 -25.04
N GLU A 307 4.19 16.96 -24.95
CA GLU A 307 4.82 16.01 -24.03
C GLU A 307 4.59 16.42 -22.56
N ASP A 308 4.67 15.46 -21.65
CA ASP A 308 4.38 15.64 -20.22
C ASP A 308 4.97 14.49 -19.40
N ALA A 309 5.12 14.72 -18.10
CA ALA A 309 5.63 13.75 -17.15
C ALA A 309 4.65 12.57 -16.95
N ASN A 310 5.18 11.43 -16.51
CA ASN A 310 4.32 10.32 -16.08
C ASN A 310 3.57 10.73 -14.81
N THR A 311 2.25 10.57 -14.82
CA THR A 311 1.38 10.80 -13.67
C THR A 311 0.83 9.48 -13.15
N GLU A 312 0.39 9.45 -11.89
CA GLU A 312 -0.35 8.30 -11.33
C GLU A 312 -1.66 8.05 -12.09
N PHE A 313 -2.26 9.13 -12.60
CA PHE A 313 -3.50 9.13 -13.36
C PHE A 313 -3.23 9.50 -14.83
N PRO A 314 -2.70 8.58 -15.67
CA PRO A 314 -2.57 8.84 -17.10
C PRO A 314 -3.96 8.76 -17.76
N VAL A 315 -4.16 9.51 -18.84
CA VAL A 315 -5.36 9.38 -19.69
C VAL A 315 -5.52 7.93 -20.14
N LEU A 316 -6.68 7.33 -19.85
CA LEU A 316 -6.97 5.94 -20.18
C LEU A 316 -7.29 5.82 -21.69
N PRO A 317 -6.53 5.01 -22.46
CA PRO A 317 -6.71 4.95 -23.92
C PRO A 317 -8.12 4.53 -24.35
N PHE A 318 -8.70 3.58 -23.63
CA PHE A 318 -10.06 3.10 -23.90
C PHE A 318 -11.13 4.15 -23.61
N ALA A 319 -10.90 5.03 -22.63
CA ALA A 319 -11.85 6.09 -22.30
C ALA A 319 -11.98 7.10 -23.46
N ILE A 320 -10.88 7.35 -24.18
CA ILE A 320 -10.79 8.37 -25.22
C ILE A 320 -10.98 7.83 -26.66
N LEU A 321 -11.19 6.53 -26.83
CA LEU A 321 -11.20 5.88 -28.14
C LEU A 321 -12.28 6.43 -29.08
N ALA A 322 -13.44 6.80 -28.52
CA ALA A 322 -14.58 7.37 -29.25
C ALA A 322 -14.60 8.90 -29.26
N MET A 323 -13.48 9.56 -28.95
CA MET A 323 -13.36 11.02 -28.91
C MET A 323 -12.71 11.56 -30.20
N PRO A 324 -13.05 12.78 -30.65
CA PRO A 324 -12.50 13.40 -31.86
C PRO A 324 -11.08 13.95 -31.64
N LEU A 325 -10.14 13.03 -31.38
CA LEU A 325 -8.73 13.26 -31.14
C LEU A 325 -7.90 12.78 -32.34
N SER A 326 -6.72 13.38 -32.56
CA SER A 326 -5.82 12.94 -33.62
C SER A 326 -5.21 11.56 -33.30
N PRO A 327 -4.84 10.76 -34.33
CA PRO A 327 -4.15 9.48 -34.10
C PRO A 327 -2.88 9.63 -33.26
N LEU A 328 -2.14 10.74 -33.42
CA LEU A 328 -0.95 11.03 -32.62
C LEU A 328 -1.28 11.26 -31.14
N ALA A 329 -2.37 11.98 -30.83
CA ALA A 329 -2.83 12.18 -29.45
C ALA A 329 -3.24 10.85 -28.79
N GLN A 330 -3.96 9.99 -29.52
CA GLN A 330 -4.31 8.65 -29.03
C GLN A 330 -3.07 7.78 -28.77
N LEU A 331 -2.10 7.79 -29.71
CA LEU A 331 -0.85 7.05 -29.55
C LEU A 331 -0.07 7.52 -28.32
N ARG A 332 0.02 8.84 -28.10
CA ARG A 332 0.70 9.40 -26.92
C ARG A 332 0.03 8.98 -25.62
N ALA A 333 -1.31 9.04 -25.54
CA ALA A 333 -2.05 8.56 -24.38
C ALA A 333 -1.80 7.06 -24.13
N ALA A 334 -1.86 6.24 -25.18
CA ALA A 334 -1.58 4.80 -25.11
C ALA A 334 -0.16 4.49 -24.63
N GLN A 335 0.86 5.17 -25.17
CA GLN A 335 2.24 4.98 -24.75
C GLN A 335 2.46 5.39 -23.30
N ARG A 336 1.84 6.47 -22.82
CA ARG A 336 1.93 6.91 -21.42
C ARG A 336 1.31 5.89 -20.48
N TRP A 337 0.08 5.46 -20.77
CA TRP A 337 -0.59 4.43 -20.00
C TRP A 337 0.20 3.11 -20.02
N ALA A 338 0.74 2.70 -21.17
CA ALA A 338 1.56 1.49 -21.25
C ALA A 338 2.83 1.55 -20.37
N ARG A 339 3.45 2.73 -20.22
CA ARG A 339 4.63 2.92 -19.33
C ARG A 339 4.29 2.78 -17.85
N THR A 340 3.04 2.99 -17.43
CA THR A 340 2.66 2.75 -16.02
C THR A 340 2.53 1.26 -15.71
N ILE A 341 2.34 0.43 -16.74
CA ILE A 341 2.20 -1.03 -16.62
C ILE A 341 3.53 -1.73 -16.89
N ALA A 342 4.25 -1.34 -17.94
CA ALA A 342 5.51 -1.95 -18.35
C ALA A 342 6.67 -1.51 -17.44
N LYS A 343 7.10 -2.41 -16.55
CA LYS A 343 8.25 -2.17 -15.67
C LYS A 343 9.55 -2.60 -16.37
N GLY A 344 10.41 -1.63 -16.70
CA GLY A 344 11.75 -1.86 -17.24
C GLY A 344 11.88 -1.65 -18.76
N PRO A 345 13.11 -1.74 -19.31
CA PRO A 345 13.33 -1.58 -20.73
C PRO A 345 12.67 -2.72 -21.51
N LEU A 346 11.98 -2.39 -22.60
CA LEU A 346 11.49 -3.39 -23.53
C LEU A 346 12.69 -4.08 -24.19
N PRO A 347 12.71 -5.42 -24.29
CA PRO A 347 13.74 -6.10 -25.06
C PRO A 347 13.68 -5.65 -26.52
N PRO A 348 14.83 -5.63 -27.23
CA PRO A 348 14.84 -5.27 -28.64
C PRO A 348 13.92 -6.21 -29.43
N ARG A 349 13.26 -5.66 -30.45
CA ARG A 349 12.44 -6.48 -31.36
C ARG A 349 13.35 -7.53 -32.03
N PRO A 350 12.97 -8.82 -32.00
CA PRO A 350 13.77 -9.84 -32.65
C PRO A 350 13.80 -9.61 -34.15
N THR A 351 14.94 -9.90 -34.78
CA THR A 351 15.02 -9.95 -36.25
C THR A 351 14.47 -11.30 -36.69
N VAL A 352 13.27 -11.31 -37.27
CA VAL A 352 12.65 -12.53 -37.79
C VAL A 352 13.06 -12.71 -39.25
N ARG A 353 13.79 -13.78 -39.55
CA ARG A 353 14.07 -14.21 -40.93
C ARG A 353 13.04 -15.27 -41.30
N ARG A 354 12.36 -15.10 -42.43
CA ARG A 354 11.41 -16.09 -42.94
C ARG A 354 11.93 -16.74 -44.20
N GLY A 355 11.79 -18.07 -44.27
CA GLY A 355 12.01 -18.80 -45.51
C GLY A 355 10.98 -18.43 -46.59
N PRO A 356 11.27 -18.61 -47.89
CA PRO A 356 10.36 -18.26 -48.99
C PRO A 356 9.00 -18.99 -48.97
N ARG A 357 8.90 -20.09 -48.23
CA ARG A 357 7.69 -20.94 -48.10
C ARG A 357 7.28 -21.17 -46.64
N GLU A 358 7.87 -20.42 -45.72
CA GLU A 358 7.54 -20.56 -44.31
C GLU A 358 6.20 -19.89 -44.02
N ARG A 359 5.31 -20.59 -43.32
CA ARG A 359 4.00 -20.07 -42.93
C ARG A 359 4.16 -18.89 -41.97
N LEU A 360 3.24 -17.93 -42.05
CA LEU A 360 3.18 -16.84 -41.06
C LEU A 360 2.61 -17.42 -39.76
N ARG A 361 3.43 -17.45 -38.71
CA ARG A 361 3.00 -17.80 -37.35
C ARG A 361 2.14 -16.67 -36.77
N VAL A 362 0.94 -17.00 -36.31
CA VAL A 362 0.00 -16.06 -35.68
C VAL A 362 -0.47 -16.64 -34.35
N ALA A 363 -0.29 -15.86 -33.29
CA ALA A 363 -0.68 -16.21 -31.93
C ALA A 363 -1.89 -15.39 -31.47
N PHE A 364 -2.90 -16.07 -30.93
CA PHE A 364 -4.04 -15.46 -30.26
C PHE A 364 -3.92 -15.69 -28.75
N VAL A 365 -3.78 -14.61 -27.98
CA VAL A 365 -3.72 -14.65 -26.52
C VAL A 365 -5.03 -14.10 -25.97
N THR A 366 -5.79 -14.89 -25.22
CA THR A 366 -7.13 -14.48 -24.79
C THR A 366 -7.56 -15.13 -23.47
N ALA A 367 -8.27 -14.38 -22.63
CA ALA A 367 -8.94 -14.91 -21.44
C ALA A 367 -10.39 -15.37 -21.72
N ASN A 368 -10.86 -15.17 -22.95
CA ASN A 368 -12.27 -15.19 -23.29
C ASN A 368 -12.76 -16.54 -23.83
N MET A 369 -11.99 -17.63 -23.73
CA MET A 369 -12.35 -18.96 -24.27
C MET A 369 -13.45 -19.64 -23.44
N HIS A 370 -14.59 -18.99 -23.36
CA HIS A 370 -15.83 -19.44 -22.73
C HIS A 370 -17.00 -18.76 -23.44
N ASP A 371 -18.21 -18.88 -22.89
CA ASP A 371 -19.36 -18.10 -23.35
C ASP A 371 -19.10 -16.59 -23.14
N HIS A 372 -18.50 -15.95 -24.14
CA HIS A 372 -18.03 -14.58 -24.10
C HIS A 372 -18.26 -13.94 -25.49
N PRO A 373 -18.67 -12.67 -25.58
CA PRO A 373 -18.92 -11.99 -26.86
C PRO A 373 -17.81 -12.16 -27.90
N THR A 374 -16.54 -12.07 -27.47
CA THR A 374 -15.37 -12.33 -28.34
C THR A 374 -15.46 -13.67 -29.06
N MET A 375 -15.82 -14.77 -28.37
CA MET A 375 -15.89 -16.10 -28.98
C MET A 375 -17.03 -16.19 -29.99
N HIS A 376 -18.19 -15.61 -29.68
CA HIS A 376 -19.31 -15.54 -30.62
C HIS A 376 -18.95 -14.80 -31.91
N LEU A 377 -18.02 -13.84 -31.84
CA LEU A 377 -17.55 -13.08 -33.00
C LEU A 377 -16.37 -13.74 -33.73
N SER A 378 -15.43 -14.35 -33.02
CA SER A 378 -14.13 -14.75 -33.59
C SER A 378 -13.98 -16.24 -33.89
N LEU A 379 -14.83 -17.10 -33.32
CA LEU A 379 -14.61 -18.56 -33.38
C LEU A 379 -14.67 -19.11 -34.81
N GLU A 380 -15.71 -18.75 -35.57
CA GLU A 380 -15.81 -19.13 -36.99
C GLU A 380 -14.74 -18.49 -37.86
N PHE A 381 -14.30 -17.29 -37.50
CA PHE A 381 -13.18 -16.66 -38.17
C PHE A 381 -11.92 -17.52 -38.02
N TRP A 382 -11.61 -18.03 -36.83
CA TRP A 382 -10.46 -18.90 -36.61
C TRP A 382 -10.56 -20.23 -37.36
N GLU A 383 -11.74 -20.83 -37.41
CA GLU A 383 -11.98 -22.10 -38.12
C GLU A 383 -11.77 -21.99 -39.63
N LYS A 384 -11.98 -20.80 -40.19
CA LYS A 384 -11.85 -20.52 -41.64
C LYS A 384 -10.48 -20.00 -42.06
N ILE A 385 -9.54 -19.88 -41.12
CA ILE A 385 -8.18 -19.45 -41.46
C ILE A 385 -7.49 -20.49 -42.35
N ASP A 386 -6.88 -20.02 -43.43
CA ASP A 386 -6.08 -20.83 -44.35
C ASP A 386 -4.76 -21.29 -43.69
N ARG A 387 -4.78 -22.53 -43.20
CA ARG A 387 -3.63 -23.19 -42.54
C ARG A 387 -2.49 -23.55 -43.49
N ALA A 388 -2.69 -23.47 -44.81
CA ALA A 388 -1.58 -23.63 -45.76
C ALA A 388 -0.66 -22.41 -45.73
N ARG A 389 -1.17 -21.24 -45.30
CA ARG A 389 -0.42 -19.97 -45.25
C ARG A 389 -0.08 -19.54 -43.83
N LEU A 390 -0.96 -19.83 -42.86
CA LEU A 390 -0.79 -19.46 -41.47
C LEU A 390 -0.55 -20.70 -40.59
N GLU A 391 0.39 -20.59 -39.67
CA GLU A 391 0.54 -21.54 -38.57
C GLU A 391 -0.06 -20.91 -37.32
N MET A 392 -1.05 -21.59 -36.73
CA MET A 392 -1.99 -20.98 -35.79
C MET A 392 -1.73 -21.43 -34.35
N PHE A 393 -1.43 -20.48 -33.49
CA PHE A 393 -1.19 -20.67 -32.05
C PHE A 393 -2.28 -20.00 -31.22
N ALA A 394 -2.67 -20.63 -30.12
CA ALA A 394 -3.55 -20.05 -29.12
C ALA A 394 -2.99 -20.24 -27.71
N TYR A 395 -3.04 -19.18 -26.92
CA TYR A 395 -2.67 -19.17 -25.51
C TYR A 395 -3.87 -18.71 -24.68
N SER A 396 -4.48 -19.63 -23.94
CA SER A 396 -5.59 -19.32 -23.03
C SER A 396 -5.04 -18.75 -21.72
N LEU A 397 -5.46 -17.54 -21.36
CA LEU A 397 -5.20 -16.92 -20.05
C LEU A 397 -6.16 -17.42 -18.97
N ARG A 398 -7.13 -18.27 -19.35
CA ARG A 398 -8.13 -18.85 -18.46
C ARG A 398 -7.87 -20.35 -18.31
N ARG A 399 -8.08 -20.87 -17.09
CA ARG A 399 -7.96 -22.30 -16.80
C ARG A 399 -8.93 -23.10 -17.67
N HIS A 400 -8.44 -24.20 -18.22
CA HIS A 400 -9.27 -25.18 -18.90
C HIS A 400 -10.40 -25.67 -17.97
N ASP A 401 -11.63 -25.56 -18.45
CA ASP A 401 -12.84 -26.02 -17.77
C ASP A 401 -13.75 -26.87 -18.68
N ASP A 402 -13.21 -27.33 -19.81
CA ASP A 402 -13.90 -28.18 -20.80
C ASP A 402 -15.26 -27.60 -21.24
N ASN A 403 -15.31 -26.29 -21.47
CA ASN A 403 -16.51 -25.64 -21.99
C ASN A 403 -16.63 -25.83 -23.52
N PRO A 404 -17.85 -25.74 -24.10
CA PRO A 404 -18.06 -25.95 -25.54
C PRO A 404 -17.27 -24.99 -26.45
N PHE A 405 -17.07 -23.74 -26.03
CA PHE A 405 -16.33 -22.75 -26.81
C PHE A 405 -14.84 -23.07 -26.84
N GLU A 406 -14.26 -23.49 -25.72
CA GLU A 406 -12.87 -23.91 -25.67
C GLU A 406 -12.63 -25.18 -26.50
N ARG A 407 -13.51 -26.19 -26.41
CA ARG A 407 -13.40 -27.40 -27.26
C ARG A 407 -13.37 -27.05 -28.74
N ARG A 408 -14.30 -26.19 -29.17
CA ARG A 408 -14.38 -25.72 -30.56
C ARG A 408 -13.21 -24.81 -30.94
N ALA A 409 -12.70 -24.00 -30.02
CA ALA A 409 -11.49 -23.21 -30.26
C ALA A 409 -10.28 -24.11 -30.48
N ARG A 410 -10.11 -25.16 -29.66
CA ARG A 410 -8.98 -26.09 -29.76
C ARG A 410 -8.89 -26.79 -31.10
N THR A 411 -10.01 -27.06 -31.77
CA THR A 411 -10.00 -27.63 -33.12
C THR A 411 -9.58 -26.61 -34.19
N ALA A 412 -9.69 -25.32 -33.91
CA ALA A 412 -9.34 -24.23 -34.82
C ALA A 412 -7.82 -23.92 -34.86
N PHE A 413 -7.06 -24.28 -33.82
CA PHE A 413 -5.62 -24.01 -33.71
C PHE A 413 -4.77 -25.27 -33.87
N GLU A 414 -3.58 -25.12 -34.44
CA GLU A 414 -2.59 -26.21 -34.53
C GLU A 414 -1.86 -26.39 -33.20
N HIS A 415 -1.58 -25.28 -32.54
CA HIS A 415 -0.93 -25.24 -31.25
C HIS A 415 -1.84 -24.54 -30.25
N PHE A 416 -2.11 -25.20 -29.12
CA PHE A 416 -2.93 -24.65 -28.06
C PHE A 416 -2.25 -24.87 -26.70
N ALA A 417 -2.11 -23.80 -25.92
CA ALA A 417 -1.59 -23.86 -24.57
C ALA A 417 -2.52 -23.16 -23.57
N ASP A 418 -2.84 -23.82 -22.46
CA ASP A 418 -3.35 -23.16 -21.27
C ASP A 418 -2.15 -22.56 -20.51
N VAL A 419 -2.11 -21.24 -20.43
CA VAL A 419 -1.05 -20.49 -19.74
C VAL A 419 -1.60 -19.71 -18.54
N SER A 420 -2.81 -20.02 -18.09
CA SER A 420 -3.50 -19.31 -17.00
C SER A 420 -2.79 -19.35 -15.65
N LYS A 421 -1.87 -20.31 -15.46
CA LYS A 421 -1.03 -20.43 -14.26
C LYS A 421 0.39 -19.89 -14.46
N GLU A 422 0.75 -19.49 -15.68
CA GLU A 422 2.08 -18.97 -15.97
C GLU A 422 2.15 -17.46 -15.69
N PRO A 423 3.26 -16.96 -15.12
CA PRO A 423 3.46 -15.52 -15.01
C PRO A 423 3.62 -14.89 -16.39
N ALA A 424 3.20 -13.64 -16.57
CA ALA A 424 3.24 -12.94 -17.86
C ALA A 424 4.62 -12.99 -18.57
N ALA A 425 5.73 -12.96 -17.81
CA ALA A 425 7.07 -13.09 -18.34
C ALA A 425 7.33 -14.46 -18.99
N ARG A 426 6.82 -15.55 -18.40
CA ARG A 426 6.93 -16.90 -18.96
C ARG A 426 6.06 -17.05 -20.20
N ILE A 427 4.84 -16.50 -20.18
CA ILE A 427 3.95 -16.46 -21.35
C ILE A 427 4.65 -15.76 -22.52
N ALA A 428 5.25 -14.60 -22.28
CA ALA A 428 5.98 -13.85 -23.30
C ALA A 428 7.22 -14.60 -23.82
N GLN A 429 7.91 -15.35 -22.96
CA GLN A 429 9.02 -16.21 -23.37
C GLN A 429 8.55 -17.37 -24.24
N ARG A 430 7.46 -18.04 -23.87
CA ARG A 430 6.86 -19.12 -24.66
C ARG A 430 6.47 -18.65 -26.06
N ILE A 431 5.76 -17.52 -26.16
CA ILE A 431 5.38 -16.89 -27.44
C ILE A 431 6.61 -16.53 -28.30
N ARG A 432 7.80 -16.38 -27.71
CA ARG A 432 9.05 -16.13 -28.43
C ARG A 432 9.74 -17.40 -28.89
N GLU A 433 9.59 -18.48 -28.13
CA GLU A 433 10.14 -19.81 -28.43
C GLU A 433 9.35 -20.48 -29.58
N ASP A 434 8.04 -20.21 -29.63
CA ASP A 434 7.10 -20.57 -30.69
C ASP A 434 7.19 -19.62 -31.90
#